data_AF-A0A7C5YXY7-F1
#
_entry.id   AF-A0A7C5YXY7-F1
#
_cell.length_a   1.000
_cell.length_b   1.000
_cell.length_c   1.000
_cell.angle_alpha   90.00
_cell.angle_beta   90.00
_cell.angle_gamma   90.00
#
_symmetry.space_group_name_H-M   'P 1'
#
loop_
_entity.id
_entity.type
_entity.pdbx_description
1 polymer ?
#
loop_
_entity_poly.entity_id
_entity_poly.type
_entity_poly.pdbx_seq_one_letter_code
_entity_poly.pdbx_strand_id
1 'polypeptide(L)'
;MKSWMYIVISFVVSLIIGVAGYFLVVKERIGPKCPQCPPPEEWSKCDENNKKTRTNYSCGKDTNYECKGYKEEELCKTSISAQGKNGLGVTVSPTKDKYIEGIITVSIDSLPSNSGEVIVLLSPKDEKLTDNPYLTPGVFIKYLEPQKGQSVEIDTRGVSNGEYKLDILVEPKTQTEAVSWSDLIQIPFVVEN
;
A
#
# COMPACT_ATOMS: atom_id res chain seq x y z
N MET A 1 41.77 -4.13 -71.67
CA MET A 1 42.11 -3.27 -70.50
C MET A 1 40.94 -2.42 -69.98
N LYS A 2 40.05 -1.84 -70.82
CA LYS A 2 38.95 -0.99 -70.34
C LYS A 2 37.86 -1.69 -69.50
N SER A 3 37.63 -2.99 -69.69
CA SER A 3 36.59 -3.75 -68.98
C SER A 3 36.91 -4.04 -67.49
N TRP A 4 38.19 -4.19 -67.15
CA TRP A 4 38.60 -4.47 -65.76
C TRP A 4 38.44 -3.24 -64.85
N MET A 5 38.57 -2.04 -65.41
CA MET A 5 38.43 -0.77 -64.70
C MET A 5 36.99 -0.50 -64.26
N TYR A 6 35.99 -0.90 -65.04
CA TYR A 6 34.57 -0.72 -64.68
C TYR A 6 34.11 -1.64 -63.52
N ILE A 7 34.65 -2.86 -63.46
CA ILE A 7 34.31 -3.83 -62.40
C ILE A 7 34.86 -3.36 -61.05
N VAL A 8 36.08 -2.83 -61.02
CA VAL A 8 36.69 -2.29 -59.80
C VAL A 8 35.96 -1.05 -59.31
N ILE A 9 35.57 -0.14 -60.21
CA ILE A 9 34.80 1.07 -59.85
C ILE A 9 33.41 0.69 -59.29
N SER A 10 32.73 -0.29 -59.90
CA SER A 10 31.43 -0.75 -59.40
C SER A 10 31.50 -1.35 -58.00
N PHE A 11 32.54 -2.14 -57.70
CA PHE A 11 32.73 -2.71 -56.37
C PHE A 11 33.03 -1.65 -55.31
N VAL A 12 33.85 -0.66 -55.64
CA VAL A 12 34.19 0.43 -54.71
C VAL A 12 32.95 1.30 -54.41
N VAL A 13 32.13 1.60 -55.42
CA VAL A 13 30.89 2.38 -55.23
C VAL A 13 29.87 1.61 -54.38
N SER A 14 29.67 0.31 -54.61
CA SER A 14 28.77 -0.50 -53.78
C SER A 14 29.24 -0.63 -52.32
N LEU A 15 30.56 -0.71 -52.08
CA LEU A 15 31.12 -0.79 -50.73
C LEU A 15 30.95 0.53 -49.97
N ILE A 16 31.13 1.68 -50.65
CA ILE A 16 30.91 3.01 -50.05
C ILE A 16 29.45 3.22 -49.67
N ILE A 17 28.50 2.81 -50.53
CA ILE A 17 27.07 2.91 -50.25
C ILE A 17 26.67 2.00 -49.07
N GLY A 18 27.22 0.80 -48.99
CA GLY A 18 26.98 -0.13 -47.87
C GLY A 18 27.46 0.42 -46.52
N VAL A 19 28.64 1.03 -46.47
CA VAL A 19 29.19 1.62 -45.24
C VAL A 19 28.43 2.89 -44.83
N ALA A 20 28.05 3.75 -45.78
CA ALA A 20 27.24 4.94 -45.51
C ALA A 20 25.82 4.58 -45.01
N GLY A 21 25.20 3.55 -45.59
CA GLY A 21 23.92 3.02 -45.13
C GLY A 21 23.99 2.47 -43.70
N TYR A 22 25.08 1.76 -43.36
CA TYR A 22 25.29 1.22 -42.02
C TYR A 22 25.48 2.32 -40.96
N PHE A 23 26.19 3.42 -41.29
CA PHE A 23 26.36 4.55 -40.38
C PHE A 23 25.08 5.36 -40.12
N LEU A 24 24.14 5.39 -41.07
CA LEU A 24 22.85 6.07 -40.88
C LEU A 24 21.91 5.30 -39.94
N VAL A 25 21.90 3.96 -40.00
CA VAL A 25 21.04 3.11 -39.13
C VAL A 25 21.50 3.11 -37.66
N VAL A 26 22.80 3.27 -37.40
CA VAL A 26 23.33 3.25 -36.02
C VAL A 26 23.06 4.55 -35.26
N LYS A 27 22.85 5.68 -35.95
CA LYS A 27 22.66 7.00 -35.32
C LYS A 27 21.29 7.17 -34.66
N GLU A 28 20.32 6.31 -34.96
CA GLU A 28 18.95 6.37 -34.45
C GLU A 28 18.79 5.79 -33.02
N ARG A 29 19.84 5.17 -32.45
CA ARG A 29 19.75 4.51 -31.13
C ARG A 29 20.27 5.32 -29.94
N ILE A 30 20.56 6.61 -30.13
CA ILE A 30 21.04 7.49 -29.06
C ILE A 30 20.12 8.71 -28.98
N GLY A 31 18.86 8.46 -28.61
CA GLY A 31 17.95 9.54 -28.22
C GLY A 31 18.42 10.23 -26.93
N PRO A 32 17.90 11.41 -26.60
CA PRO A 32 18.18 12.08 -25.33
C PRO A 32 17.92 11.11 -24.16
N LYS A 33 18.79 11.14 -23.16
CA LYS A 33 18.57 10.36 -21.94
C LYS A 33 17.61 11.12 -21.04
N CYS A 34 16.62 10.42 -20.50
CA CYS A 34 15.75 10.97 -19.47
C CYS A 34 16.58 11.31 -18.21
N PRO A 35 16.38 12.50 -17.62
CA PRO A 35 16.89 12.75 -16.28
C PRO A 35 16.16 11.85 -15.26
N GLN A 36 16.72 11.75 -14.05
CA GLN A 36 16.03 11.10 -12.95
C GLN A 36 14.86 11.97 -12.51
N CYS A 37 13.63 11.49 -12.73
CA CYS A 37 12.44 12.21 -12.32
C CYS A 37 12.28 12.22 -10.80
N PRO A 38 11.58 13.24 -10.26
CA PRO A 38 11.19 13.22 -8.85
C PRO A 38 10.40 11.94 -8.51
N PRO A 39 10.50 11.45 -7.26
CA PRO A 39 9.66 10.36 -6.81
C PRO A 39 8.17 10.78 -6.84
N PRO A 40 7.24 9.81 -6.92
CA PRO A 40 5.82 10.06 -6.70
C PRO A 40 5.54 10.85 -5.44
N GLU A 41 4.56 11.75 -5.51
CA GLU A 41 4.00 12.40 -4.32
C GLU A 41 3.16 11.41 -3.50
N GLU A 42 2.93 11.76 -2.23
CA GLU A 42 2.00 11.04 -1.36
C GLU A 42 0.56 11.10 -1.91
N TRP A 43 -0.22 10.07 -1.61
CA TRP A 43 -1.64 10.05 -1.95
C TRP A 43 -2.42 11.12 -1.19
N SER A 44 -3.37 11.76 -1.87
CA SER A 44 -4.35 12.65 -1.24
C SER A 44 -5.27 11.87 -0.29
N LYS A 45 -6.00 12.61 0.57
CA LYS A 45 -7.17 12.05 1.25
C LYS A 45 -8.21 11.59 0.21
N CYS A 46 -9.05 10.67 0.64
CA CYS A 46 -10.23 10.25 -0.11
C CYS A 46 -11.23 11.39 -0.23
N ASP A 47 -11.71 11.64 -1.45
CA ASP A 47 -12.79 12.57 -1.70
C ASP A 47 -14.18 11.94 -1.43
N GLU A 48 -15.23 12.72 -1.66
CA GLU A 48 -16.64 12.27 -1.54
C GLU A 48 -17.03 11.14 -2.50
N ASN A 49 -16.26 10.96 -3.59
CA ASN A 49 -16.47 9.91 -4.58
C ASN A 49 -15.63 8.66 -4.29
N ASN A 50 -15.02 8.56 -3.09
CA ASN A 50 -14.09 7.50 -2.68
C ASN A 50 -12.90 7.36 -3.63
N LYS A 51 -12.37 8.48 -4.13
CA LYS A 51 -11.14 8.52 -4.93
C LYS A 51 -10.03 9.24 -4.19
N LYS A 52 -8.80 8.82 -4.45
CA LYS A 52 -7.57 9.51 -4.07
C LYS A 52 -6.69 9.72 -5.28
N THR A 53 -5.85 10.74 -5.22
CA THR A 53 -4.94 11.07 -6.31
C THR A 53 -3.52 11.27 -5.82
N ARG A 54 -2.53 10.99 -6.66
CA ARG A 54 -1.13 11.39 -6.43
C ARG A 54 -0.51 11.93 -7.71
N THR A 55 0.55 12.71 -7.58
CA THR A 55 1.34 13.16 -8.73
C THR A 55 2.48 12.19 -8.98
N ASN A 56 2.51 11.62 -10.19
CA ASN A 56 3.64 10.84 -10.69
C ASN A 56 4.36 11.62 -11.79
N TYR A 57 5.59 11.20 -12.10
CA TYR A 57 6.39 11.81 -13.15
C TYR A 57 6.74 10.75 -14.19
N SER A 58 6.54 11.08 -15.48
CA SER A 58 6.96 10.25 -16.60
C SER A 58 7.98 11.00 -17.45
N CYS A 59 8.94 10.26 -18.01
CA CYS A 59 9.87 10.78 -18.99
C CYS A 59 9.98 9.83 -20.18
N GLY A 60 9.86 10.37 -21.39
CA GLY A 60 10.01 9.61 -22.62
C GLY A 60 9.85 10.51 -23.84
N LYS A 61 9.75 9.88 -25.02
CA LYS A 61 9.55 10.61 -26.29
C LYS A 61 8.31 11.49 -26.24
N ASP A 62 7.23 11.01 -25.62
CA ASP A 62 5.94 11.71 -25.52
C ASP A 62 6.00 12.94 -24.60
N THR A 63 6.99 12.98 -23.70
CA THR A 63 7.23 14.13 -22.81
C THR A 63 8.42 14.98 -23.27
N ASN A 64 8.94 14.74 -24.48
CA ASN A 64 10.16 15.37 -25.00
C ASN A 64 11.38 15.18 -24.09
N TYR A 65 11.48 14.01 -23.45
CA TYR A 65 12.56 13.67 -22.51
C TYR A 65 12.66 14.59 -21.29
N GLU A 66 11.58 15.31 -20.98
CA GLU A 66 11.41 16.08 -19.75
C GLU A 66 10.52 15.29 -18.79
N CYS A 67 10.76 15.43 -17.48
CA CYS A 67 9.90 14.84 -16.46
C CYS A 67 8.61 15.64 -16.37
N LYS A 68 7.52 15.09 -16.90
CA LYS A 68 6.20 15.70 -16.82
C LYS A 68 5.36 15.01 -15.76
N GLY A 69 4.78 15.83 -14.88
CA GLY A 69 3.84 15.41 -13.85
C GLY A 69 2.51 15.01 -14.47
N TYR A 70 1.91 13.93 -13.97
CA TYR A 70 0.55 13.52 -14.28
C TYR A 70 -0.16 13.05 -13.01
N LYS A 71 -1.49 13.15 -12.99
CA LYS A 71 -2.32 12.68 -11.88
C LYS A 71 -2.68 11.22 -12.10
N GLU A 72 -2.37 10.40 -11.11
CA GLU A 72 -2.87 9.04 -11.00
C GLU A 72 -4.05 9.05 -10.03
N GLU A 73 -5.15 8.39 -10.41
CA GLU A 73 -6.34 8.21 -9.56
C GLU A 73 -6.45 6.75 -9.11
N GLU A 74 -6.85 6.52 -7.86
CA GLU A 74 -7.17 5.20 -7.32
C GLU A 74 -8.45 5.29 -6.47
N LEU A 75 -9.20 4.20 -6.39
CA LEU A 75 -10.31 4.07 -5.45
C LEU A 75 -9.77 3.85 -4.03
N CYS A 76 -10.39 4.51 -3.06
CA CYS A 76 -10.11 4.29 -1.65
C CYS A 76 -10.59 2.91 -1.20
N LYS A 77 -9.79 2.28 -0.34
CA LYS A 77 -10.19 1.01 0.27
C LYS A 77 -11.32 1.25 1.26
N THR A 78 -12.38 0.45 1.15
CA THR A 78 -13.52 0.51 2.07
C THR A 78 -13.41 -0.47 3.24
N SER A 79 -12.36 -1.29 3.23
CA SER A 79 -12.02 -2.21 4.30
C SER A 79 -10.50 -2.41 4.38
N ILE A 80 -10.02 -2.74 5.58
CA ILE A 80 -8.64 -3.16 5.80
C ILE A 80 -8.65 -4.61 6.24
N SER A 81 -7.98 -5.47 5.48
CA SER A 81 -7.68 -6.84 5.91
C SER A 81 -6.24 -6.94 6.37
N ALA A 82 -6.01 -7.60 7.50
CA ALA A 82 -4.70 -7.79 8.09
C ALA A 82 -4.50 -9.24 8.53
N GLN A 83 -3.25 -9.68 8.56
CA GLN A 83 -2.86 -11.04 8.95
C GLN A 83 -1.77 -10.96 10.02
N GLY A 84 -2.00 -11.69 11.11
CA GLY A 84 -1.04 -11.92 12.17
C GLY A 84 -0.02 -12.97 11.75
N LYS A 85 1.00 -13.17 12.59
CA LYS A 85 2.12 -14.07 12.27
C LYS A 85 1.72 -15.54 12.40
N ASN A 86 0.72 -15.82 13.22
CA ASN A 86 0.37 -17.17 13.68
C ASN A 86 -1.04 -17.59 13.22
N GLY A 87 -1.58 -16.93 12.19
CA GLY A 87 -2.83 -17.32 11.52
C GLY A 87 -4.05 -16.53 11.94
N LEU A 88 -3.91 -15.49 12.78
CA LEU A 88 -4.99 -14.52 12.98
C LEU A 88 -5.23 -13.75 11.68
N GLY A 89 -6.48 -13.72 11.22
CA GLY A 89 -6.90 -12.92 10.08
C GLY A 89 -8.06 -12.04 10.50
N VAL A 90 -8.00 -10.75 10.16
CA VAL A 90 -9.06 -9.79 10.50
C VAL A 90 -9.40 -8.89 9.34
N THR A 91 -10.66 -8.48 9.28
CA THR A 91 -11.15 -7.46 8.35
C THR A 91 -11.91 -6.38 9.11
N VAL A 92 -11.55 -5.12 8.89
CA VAL A 92 -12.18 -3.94 9.50
C VAL A 92 -12.93 -3.15 8.43
N SER A 93 -14.20 -2.82 8.69
CA SER A 93 -15.05 -2.08 7.74
C SER A 93 -16.25 -1.39 8.43
N PRO A 94 -16.82 -0.31 7.89
CA PRO A 94 -16.32 0.44 6.75
C PRO A 94 -15.08 1.27 7.12
N THR A 95 -14.21 1.50 6.14
CA THR A 95 -13.11 2.45 6.23
C THR A 95 -13.09 3.36 5.00
N LYS A 96 -12.31 4.44 5.05
CA LYS A 96 -11.86 5.19 3.88
C LYS A 96 -10.34 5.18 3.91
N ASP A 97 -9.73 4.16 3.30
CA ASP A 97 -8.36 3.76 3.58
C ASP A 97 -8.12 3.58 5.09
N LYS A 98 -7.33 4.48 5.71
CA LYS A 98 -7.00 4.48 7.14
C LYS A 98 -7.94 5.33 8.00
N TYR A 99 -8.95 5.96 7.40
CA TYR A 99 -9.91 6.81 8.09
C TYR A 99 -11.14 6.01 8.48
N ILE A 100 -11.64 6.24 9.70
CA ILE A 100 -12.86 5.62 10.24
C ILE A 100 -13.77 6.68 10.85
N GLU A 101 -15.07 6.47 10.69
CA GLU A 101 -16.14 7.34 11.16
C GLU A 101 -17.35 6.45 11.47
N GLY A 102 -18.14 6.82 12.48
CA GLY A 102 -19.39 6.12 12.75
C GLY A 102 -19.20 4.82 13.52
N ILE A 103 -19.78 3.74 13.00
CA ILE A 103 -19.67 2.39 13.59
C ILE A 103 -18.82 1.55 12.65
N ILE A 104 -17.71 1.01 13.16
CA ILE A 104 -16.89 0.03 12.44
C ILE A 104 -17.15 -1.38 12.97
N THR A 105 -17.00 -2.36 12.09
CA THR A 105 -17.07 -3.78 12.39
C THR A 105 -15.67 -4.37 12.25
N VAL A 106 -15.23 -5.09 13.27
CA VAL A 106 -14.01 -5.90 13.26
C VAL A 106 -14.43 -7.36 13.13
N SER A 107 -14.14 -7.98 11.99
CA SER A 107 -14.44 -9.37 11.69
C SER A 107 -13.21 -10.24 11.89
N ILE A 108 -13.36 -11.38 12.57
CA ILE A 108 -12.30 -12.36 12.78
C ILE A 108 -12.40 -13.45 11.72
N ASP A 109 -11.58 -13.33 10.67
CA ASP A 109 -11.62 -14.20 9.49
C ASP A 109 -10.96 -15.56 9.74
N SER A 110 -9.90 -15.59 10.56
CA SER A 110 -9.19 -16.80 10.96
C SER A 110 -8.53 -16.64 12.33
N LEU A 111 -8.28 -17.77 13.00
CA LEU A 111 -7.66 -17.82 14.33
C LEU A 111 -6.54 -18.87 14.36
N PRO A 112 -5.49 -18.65 15.17
CA PRO A 112 -4.53 -19.69 15.54
C PRO A 112 -5.22 -20.94 16.12
N SER A 113 -4.61 -22.11 15.96
CA SER A 113 -5.21 -23.37 16.44
C SER A 113 -5.31 -23.48 17.97
N ASN A 114 -4.49 -22.73 18.71
CA ASN A 114 -4.45 -22.73 20.17
C ASN A 114 -5.09 -21.48 20.80
N SER A 115 -6.02 -20.81 20.11
CA SER A 115 -6.68 -19.59 20.63
C SER A 115 -7.58 -19.88 21.82
N GLY A 116 -7.39 -19.14 22.91
CA GLY A 116 -8.17 -19.19 24.15
C GLY A 116 -9.10 -18.00 24.32
N GLU A 117 -8.65 -16.78 24.04
CA GLU A 117 -9.47 -15.56 24.10
C GLU A 117 -8.99 -14.58 23.02
N VAL A 118 -9.92 -13.78 22.47
CA VAL A 118 -9.60 -12.70 21.53
C VAL A 118 -9.97 -11.37 22.17
N ILE A 119 -9.01 -10.45 22.20
CA ILE A 119 -9.19 -9.09 22.74
C ILE A 119 -9.14 -8.12 21.57
N VAL A 120 -10.21 -7.36 21.38
CA VAL A 120 -10.28 -6.25 20.42
C VAL A 120 -10.22 -4.94 21.20
N LEU A 121 -9.18 -4.15 20.94
CA LEU A 121 -8.86 -2.93 21.66
C LEU A 121 -8.68 -1.77 20.68
N LEU A 122 -9.54 -0.76 20.76
CA LEU A 122 -9.30 0.54 20.13
C LEU A 122 -8.77 1.50 21.20
N SER A 123 -7.66 2.20 20.93
CA SER A 123 -7.10 3.19 21.87
C SER A 123 -6.38 4.32 21.14
N PRO A 124 -6.24 5.51 21.76
CA PRO A 124 -5.43 6.59 21.19
C PRO A 124 -3.99 6.13 21.00
N LYS A 125 -3.35 6.54 19.89
CA LYS A 125 -2.04 6.02 19.47
C LYS A 125 -0.94 6.15 20.53
N ASP A 126 -0.88 7.31 21.19
CA ASP A 126 0.19 7.66 22.13
C ASP A 126 -0.16 7.38 23.60
N GLU A 127 -1.36 6.86 23.88
CA GLU A 127 -1.82 6.66 25.24
C GLU A 127 -1.26 5.37 25.83
N LYS A 128 -0.67 5.48 27.02
CA LYS A 128 -0.37 4.31 27.85
C LYS A 128 -1.66 3.92 28.54
N LEU A 129 -2.13 2.70 28.29
CA LEU A 129 -3.26 2.15 29.00
C LEU A 129 -2.99 2.22 30.51
N THR A 130 -3.94 2.78 31.26
CA THR A 130 -3.87 2.81 32.72
C THR A 130 -4.13 1.41 33.28
N ASP A 131 -3.91 1.23 34.59
CA ASP A 131 -4.20 -0.06 35.27
C ASP A 131 -5.66 -0.50 35.10
N ASN A 132 -6.58 0.45 34.85
CA ASN A 132 -7.94 0.16 34.43
C ASN A 132 -8.24 0.85 33.08
N PRO A 133 -8.03 0.16 31.94
CA PRO A 133 -8.12 0.76 30.62
C PRO A 133 -9.55 1.19 30.24
N TYR A 134 -10.58 0.75 30.97
CA TYR A 134 -11.96 1.22 30.80
C TYR A 134 -12.18 2.66 31.28
N LEU A 135 -11.28 3.21 32.09
CA LEU A 135 -11.35 4.59 32.57
C LEU A 135 -10.64 5.57 31.63
N THR A 136 -9.92 5.07 30.63
CA THR A 136 -9.21 5.91 29.66
C THR A 136 -10.19 6.37 28.58
N PRO A 137 -10.39 7.69 28.38
CA PRO A 137 -11.26 8.20 27.33
C PRO A 137 -10.82 7.73 25.94
N GLY A 138 -11.80 7.41 25.07
CA GLY A 138 -11.51 6.94 23.71
C GLY A 138 -10.99 5.51 23.62
N VAL A 139 -11.01 4.76 24.71
CA VAL A 139 -10.66 3.33 24.72
C VAL A 139 -11.90 2.45 24.62
N PHE A 140 -11.86 1.46 23.73
CA PHE A 140 -12.86 0.40 23.62
C PHE A 140 -12.16 -0.94 23.78
N ILE A 141 -12.74 -1.81 24.59
CA ILE A 141 -12.21 -3.16 24.81
C ILE A 141 -13.35 -4.14 24.75
N LYS A 142 -13.14 -5.20 23.98
CA LYS A 142 -14.07 -6.32 23.86
C LYS A 142 -13.30 -7.62 23.96
N TYR A 143 -13.76 -8.46 24.88
CA TYR A 143 -13.28 -9.82 25.09
C TYR A 143 -14.24 -10.75 24.36
N LEU A 144 -13.71 -11.63 23.53
CA LEU A 144 -14.46 -12.53 22.69
C LEU A 144 -13.96 -13.96 22.89
N GLU A 145 -14.88 -14.90 22.94
CA GLU A 145 -14.58 -16.32 22.83
C GLU A 145 -13.90 -16.59 21.47
N PRO A 146 -12.97 -17.56 21.36
CA PRO A 146 -12.20 -17.78 20.15
C PRO A 146 -13.04 -18.51 19.09
N GLN A 147 -13.79 -17.74 18.29
CA GLN A 147 -14.64 -18.24 17.22
C GLN A 147 -14.29 -17.63 15.87
N LYS A 148 -14.18 -18.46 14.83
CA LYS A 148 -14.01 -18.00 13.44
C LYS A 148 -15.32 -17.41 12.90
N GLY A 149 -15.22 -16.30 12.17
CA GLY A 149 -16.35 -15.63 11.54
C GLY A 149 -17.19 -14.78 12.49
N GLN A 150 -16.75 -14.62 13.73
CA GLN A 150 -17.38 -13.67 14.65
C GLN A 150 -16.97 -12.24 14.30
N SER A 151 -17.78 -11.28 14.73
CA SER A 151 -17.52 -9.87 14.53
C SER A 151 -17.92 -9.04 15.75
N VAL A 152 -17.29 -7.89 15.90
CA VAL A 152 -17.64 -6.92 16.94
C VAL A 152 -17.78 -5.52 16.35
N GLU A 153 -18.83 -4.83 16.76
CA GLU A 153 -19.05 -3.43 16.40
C GLU A 153 -18.38 -2.51 17.42
N ILE A 154 -17.73 -1.46 16.93
CA ILE A 154 -17.12 -0.39 17.71
C ILE A 154 -17.74 0.93 17.26
N ASP A 155 -18.40 1.62 18.18
CA ASP A 155 -19.01 2.92 17.93
C ASP A 155 -17.98 4.03 18.20
N THR A 156 -17.44 4.61 17.13
CA THR A 156 -16.44 5.68 17.22
C THR A 156 -17.08 7.07 17.29
N ARG A 157 -18.40 7.21 17.20
CA ARG A 157 -19.07 8.53 17.22
C ARG A 157 -18.88 9.29 18.53
N GLY A 158 -18.61 8.55 19.61
CA GLY A 158 -18.36 9.09 20.94
C GLY A 158 -16.89 9.45 21.22
N VAL A 159 -15.96 9.24 20.28
CA VAL A 159 -14.53 9.54 20.49
C VAL A 159 -14.11 10.83 19.82
N SER A 160 -13.07 11.45 20.38
CA SER A 160 -12.45 12.65 19.80
C SER A 160 -11.68 12.30 18.52
N ASN A 161 -11.70 13.22 17.56
CA ASN A 161 -10.92 13.10 16.33
C ASN A 161 -9.42 13.01 16.65
N GLY A 162 -8.68 12.15 15.93
CA GLY A 162 -7.26 11.94 16.20
C GLY A 162 -6.71 10.61 15.66
N GLU A 163 -5.46 10.32 15.99
CA GLU A 163 -4.80 9.05 15.64
C GLU A 163 -5.06 7.98 16.72
N TYR A 164 -5.51 6.81 16.26
CA TYR A 164 -5.82 5.66 17.09
C TYR A 164 -5.08 4.42 16.58
N LYS A 165 -5.02 3.40 17.42
CA LYS A 165 -4.62 2.04 17.06
C LYS A 165 -5.73 1.08 17.45
N LEU A 166 -6.00 0.14 16.55
CA LEU A 166 -6.81 -1.03 16.80
C LEU A 166 -5.88 -2.24 16.97
N ASP A 167 -5.83 -2.76 18.19
CA ASP A 167 -5.09 -3.95 18.55
C ASP A 167 -6.06 -5.14 18.62
N ILE A 168 -5.75 -6.21 17.90
CA ILE A 168 -6.45 -7.50 18.01
C ILE A 168 -5.44 -8.51 18.54
N LEU A 169 -5.64 -8.92 19.79
CA LEU A 169 -4.75 -9.82 20.51
C LEU A 169 -5.42 -11.17 20.69
N VAL A 170 -4.63 -12.24 20.65
CA VAL A 170 -5.12 -13.60 20.89
C VAL A 170 -4.33 -14.22 22.03
N GLU A 171 -5.01 -14.58 23.11
CA GLU A 171 -4.41 -15.35 24.20
C GLU A 171 -4.41 -16.84 23.86
N PRO A 172 -3.37 -17.60 24.23
CA PRO A 172 -3.37 -19.06 24.08
C PRO A 172 -4.26 -19.73 25.14
N LYS A 173 -4.88 -20.88 24.82
CA LYS A 173 -5.66 -21.69 25.79
C LYS A 173 -4.85 -22.13 27.00
N THR A 174 -3.56 -22.33 26.82
CA THR A 174 -2.63 -22.79 27.86
C THR A 174 -1.44 -21.83 27.89
N GLN A 175 -1.33 -21.03 28.95
CA GLN A 175 -0.15 -20.19 29.18
C GLN A 175 1.00 -21.06 29.71
N THR A 176 1.97 -21.37 28.85
CA THR A 176 3.18 -22.10 29.25
C THR A 176 4.32 -21.18 29.69
N GLU A 177 4.26 -19.88 29.37
CA GLU A 177 5.23 -18.86 29.80
C GLU A 177 4.57 -17.50 30.04
N ALA A 178 5.28 -16.61 30.72
CA ALA A 178 4.84 -15.26 31.08
C ALA A 178 4.47 -14.43 29.83
N VAL A 179 3.16 -14.32 29.59
CA VAL A 179 2.48 -13.31 28.77
C VAL A 179 3.17 -12.99 27.43
N SER A 180 3.17 -13.97 26.52
CA SER A 180 3.38 -13.70 25.09
C SER A 180 2.07 -13.99 24.38
N TRP A 181 1.45 -12.96 23.80
CA TRP A 181 0.26 -13.13 22.95
C TRP A 181 0.53 -14.20 21.89
N SER A 182 -0.43 -15.10 21.68
CA SER A 182 -0.30 -16.14 20.66
C SER A 182 -0.35 -15.56 19.24
N ASP A 183 -1.00 -14.41 19.06
CA ASP A 183 -0.89 -13.56 17.87
C ASP A 183 -1.29 -12.12 18.21
N LEU A 184 -0.86 -11.17 17.37
CA LEU A 184 -1.17 -9.75 17.51
C LEU A 184 -1.26 -9.11 16.12
N ILE A 185 -2.34 -8.37 15.88
CA ILE A 185 -2.47 -7.43 14.78
C ILE A 185 -2.68 -6.02 15.35
N GLN A 186 -1.90 -5.06 14.86
CA GLN A 186 -2.06 -3.64 15.18
C GLN A 186 -2.33 -2.86 13.89
N ILE A 187 -3.47 -2.18 13.82
CA ILE A 187 -3.88 -1.37 12.67
C ILE A 187 -3.99 0.08 13.11
N PRO A 188 -3.20 1.01 12.53
CA PRO A 188 -3.35 2.43 12.80
C PRO A 188 -4.54 3.00 12.05
N PHE A 189 -5.33 3.83 12.72
CA PHE A 189 -6.48 4.53 12.17
C PHE A 189 -6.44 6.02 12.49
N VAL A 190 -7.14 6.80 11.69
CA VAL A 190 -7.50 8.18 12.01
C VAL A 190 -9.01 8.25 12.17
N VAL A 191 -9.48 8.68 13.33
CA VAL A 191 -10.91 8.93 13.56
C VAL A 191 -11.23 10.36 13.15
N GLU A 192 -12.21 10.53 12.28
CA GLU A 192 -12.73 11.82 11.81
C GLU A 192 -14.27 11.78 11.88
N ASN A 193 -14.84 12.19 13.01
CA ASN A 193 -16.28 12.43 13.20
C ASN A 193 -16.65 13.90 12.96
#